data_AF-A0A7U9NCK1-F1
#
_entry.id   AF-A0A7U9NCK1-F1
#
_cell.length_a   1.000
_cell.length_b   1.000
_cell.length_c   1.000
_cell.angle_alpha   90.00
_cell.angle_beta   90.00
_cell.angle_gamma   90.00
#
_symmetry.space_group_name_H-M   'P 1'
#
loop_
_entity.id
_entity.type
_entity.pdbx_description
1 polymer ?
#
loop_
_entity_poly.entity_id
_entity_poly.type
_entity_poly.pdbx_seq_one_letter_code
_entity_poly.pdbx_strand_id
1 'polypeptide(L)'
;MDVEKKVKYIYNISFDLADISKEDRCPMHDWYNNLIDKTFNQLDLFDVTRMLIQKMFLELAVLKAISFIKENPFCGQRYEGELLELLCKLDRCYLKKYTIELKEILRDALIKNKSKRQIFLRIF
;
A
#
# COMPACT_ATOMS: atom_id res chain seq x y z
N MET A 1 -15.50 -0.25 7.26
CA MET A 1 -14.64 0.95 7.26
C MET A 1 -15.35 2.00 6.44
N ASP A 2 -15.51 3.21 6.97
CA ASP A 2 -16.10 4.32 6.24
C ASP A 2 -15.07 4.84 5.22
N VAL A 3 -15.32 4.56 3.95
CA VAL A 3 -14.38 4.87 2.84
C VAL A 3 -14.35 6.35 2.49
N GLU A 4 -15.34 7.13 2.93
CA GLU A 4 -15.43 8.58 2.70
C GLU A 4 -14.78 9.38 3.83
N LYS A 5 -14.55 8.74 4.98
CA LYS A 5 -13.88 9.37 6.11
C LYS A 5 -12.38 9.55 5.82
N LYS A 6 -11.88 10.77 6.02
CA LYS A 6 -10.44 11.07 5.91
C LYS A 6 -9.64 10.35 6.99
N VAL A 7 -8.41 9.97 6.68
CA VAL A 7 -7.50 9.25 7.58
C VAL A 7 -7.35 9.95 8.94
N LYS A 8 -7.26 11.28 8.97
CA LYS A 8 -7.17 12.05 10.22
C LYS A 8 -8.33 11.81 11.18
N TYR A 9 -9.54 11.64 10.67
CA TYR A 9 -10.71 11.39 11.52
C TYR A 9 -10.86 9.91 11.89
N ILE A 10 -10.28 8.99 11.11
CA ILE A 10 -10.26 7.56 11.45
C ILE A 10 -9.35 7.32 12.65
N TYR A 11 -8.19 7.97 12.66
CA TYR A 11 -7.15 7.78 13.68
C TYR A 11 -7.07 8.90 14.73
N ASN A 12 -8.03 9.83 14.74
CA ASN A 12 -8.10 10.97 15.66
C ASN A 12 -6.79 11.79 15.71
N ILE A 13 -6.28 12.16 14.53
CA ILE A 13 -5.02 12.88 14.36
C ILE A 13 -5.26 14.39 14.46
N SER A 14 -4.48 15.07 15.29
CA SER A 14 -4.51 16.53 15.47
C SER A 14 -3.29 17.23 14.87
N PHE A 15 -2.69 16.67 13.83
CA PHE A 15 -1.51 17.23 13.17
C PHE A 15 -1.92 18.40 12.28
N ASP A 16 -1.25 19.55 12.44
CA ASP A 16 -1.30 20.68 11.53
C ASP A 16 0.11 21.02 11.05
N LEU A 17 0.27 21.12 9.74
CA LEU A 17 1.54 21.48 9.10
C LEU A 17 1.94 22.94 9.39
N ALA A 18 1.00 23.79 9.80
CA ALA A 18 1.25 25.16 10.23
C ALA A 18 2.01 25.24 11.57
N ASP A 19 1.96 24.18 12.39
CA ASP A 19 2.66 24.13 13.69
C ASP A 19 4.17 23.90 13.54
N ILE A 20 4.64 23.55 12.33
CA ILE A 20 6.04 23.27 12.03
C ILE A 20 6.66 24.51 11.37
N SER A 21 7.79 24.97 11.93
CA SER A 21 8.57 26.06 11.35
C SER A 21 9.01 25.75 9.92
N LYS A 22 9.32 26.78 9.11
CA LYS A 22 9.75 26.54 7.73
C LYS A 22 11.11 25.84 7.68
N GLU A 23 11.95 26.12 8.68
CA GLU A 23 13.30 25.61 8.83
C GLU A 23 13.31 24.12 9.23
N ASP A 24 12.30 23.69 10.00
CA ASP A 24 12.14 22.29 10.45
C ASP A 24 11.23 21.46 9.52
N ARG A 25 10.60 22.10 8.53
CA ARG A 25 9.76 21.42 7.55
C ARG A 25 10.61 20.51 6.65
N CYS A 26 10.11 19.30 6.43
CA CYS A 26 10.76 18.33 5.56
C CYS A 26 9.71 17.65 4.67
N PRO A 27 10.12 16.99 3.57
CA PRO A 27 9.18 16.35 2.63
C PRO A 27 8.28 15.28 3.28
N MET A 28 8.67 14.73 4.44
CA MET A 28 7.82 13.81 5.19
C MET A 28 6.62 14.53 5.81
N HIS A 29 6.81 15.74 6.33
CA HIS A 29 5.73 16.55 6.91
C HIS A 29 4.69 16.92 5.84
N ASP A 30 5.13 17.37 4.67
CA ASP A 30 4.22 17.71 3.56
C ASP A 30 3.46 16.48 3.06
N TRP A 31 4.15 15.34 2.89
CA TRP A 31 3.50 14.08 2.52
C TRP A 31 2.49 13.62 3.57
N TYR A 32 2.86 13.65 4.86
CA TYR A 32 1.99 13.21 5.93
C TYR A 32 0.75 14.09 6.03
N ASN A 33 0.89 15.41 5.91
CA ASN A 33 -0.23 16.34 5.88
C ASN A 33 -1.22 16.00 4.75
N ASN A 34 -0.71 15.72 3.55
CA ASN A 34 -1.53 15.31 2.42
C ASN A 34 -2.20 13.94 2.67
N LEU A 35 -1.44 12.97 3.19
CA LEU A 35 -1.94 11.62 3.49
C LEU A 35 -3.13 11.65 4.46
N ILE A 36 -3.01 12.37 5.57
CA ILE A 36 -4.06 12.35 6.61
C ILE A 36 -5.36 13.03 6.14
N ASP A 37 -5.28 13.86 5.10
CA ASP A 37 -6.42 14.50 4.46
C ASP A 37 -7.05 13.70 3.33
N LYS A 38 -6.45 12.57 2.92
CA LYS A 38 -7.02 11.64 1.93
C LYS A 38 -8.06 10.73 2.57
N THR A 39 -9.03 10.33 1.76
CA THR A 39 -9.97 9.22 2.04
C THR A 39 -9.39 7.89 1.58
N PHE A 40 -9.99 6.76 1.97
CA PHE A 40 -9.50 5.43 1.56
C PHE A 40 -9.40 5.28 0.04
N ASN A 41 -10.35 5.83 -0.70
CA ASN A 41 -10.38 5.74 -2.16
C ASN A 41 -9.30 6.60 -2.83
N GLN A 42 -8.92 7.71 -2.21
CA GLN A 42 -7.89 8.63 -2.70
C GLN A 42 -6.46 8.16 -2.40
N LEU A 43 -6.28 7.13 -1.57
CA LEU A 43 -4.96 6.53 -1.34
C LEU A 43 -4.42 5.93 -2.64
N ASP A 44 -3.24 6.37 -3.03
CA ASP A 44 -2.54 5.87 -4.21
C ASP A 44 -1.46 4.84 -3.83
N LEU A 45 -0.81 4.27 -4.84
CA LEU A 45 0.24 3.29 -4.63
C LEU A 45 1.46 3.88 -3.87
N PHE A 46 1.74 5.16 -4.03
CA PHE A 46 2.86 5.83 -3.36
C PHE A 46 2.59 5.98 -1.87
N ASP A 47 1.39 6.42 -1.51
CA ASP A 47 0.93 6.53 -0.12
C ASP A 47 1.04 5.19 0.59
N VAL A 48 0.45 4.13 0.02
CA VAL A 48 0.43 2.80 0.62
C VAL A 48 1.83 2.24 0.77
N THR A 49 2.69 2.40 -0.25
CA THR A 49 4.09 1.97 -0.18
C THR A 49 4.82 2.68 0.96
N ARG A 50 4.67 4.01 1.10
CA ARG A 50 5.26 4.75 2.21
C ARG A 50 4.69 4.35 3.57
N MET A 51 3.37 4.18 3.69
CA MET A 51 2.71 3.73 4.93
C MET A 51 3.31 2.41 5.43
N LEU A 52 3.52 1.45 4.53
CA LEU A 52 4.13 0.17 4.86
C LEU A 52 5.60 0.31 5.30
N ILE A 53 6.40 1.12 4.58
CA ILE A 53 7.82 1.35 4.92
C ILE A 53 7.96 2.05 6.28
N GLN A 54 7.17 3.10 6.52
CA GLN A 54 7.19 3.87 7.77
C GLN A 54 6.45 3.17 8.92
N LYS A 55 5.79 2.04 8.64
CA LYS A 55 4.96 1.28 9.59
C LYS A 55 3.83 2.11 10.22
N MET A 56 3.18 2.93 9.40
CA MET A 56 2.09 3.83 9.81
C MET A 56 0.76 3.36 9.23
N PHE A 57 -0.32 3.50 10.01
CA PHE A 57 -1.69 3.13 9.61
C PHE A 57 -1.77 1.74 8.95
N LEU A 58 -1.05 0.76 9.53
CA LEU A 58 -0.79 -0.53 8.90
C LEU A 58 -2.06 -1.28 8.49
N GLU A 59 -3.13 -1.20 9.28
CA GLU A 59 -4.40 -1.82 8.92
C GLU A 59 -4.98 -1.25 7.61
N LEU A 60 -5.00 0.07 7.49
CA LEU A 60 -5.44 0.77 6.28
C LEU A 60 -4.52 0.48 5.09
N ALA A 61 -3.21 0.50 5.33
CA ALA A 61 -2.19 0.22 4.31
C ALA A 61 -2.34 -1.19 3.75
N VAL A 62 -2.52 -2.20 4.61
CA VAL A 62 -2.69 -3.60 4.19
C VAL A 62 -3.98 -3.78 3.39
N LEU A 63 -5.09 -3.21 3.86
CA LEU A 63 -6.37 -3.29 3.15
C LEU A 63 -6.27 -2.71 1.74
N LYS A 64 -5.67 -1.52 1.58
CA LYS A 64 -5.49 -0.90 0.28
C LYS A 64 -4.44 -1.60 -0.58
N ALA A 65 -3.38 -2.13 0.03
CA ALA A 65 -2.37 -2.91 -0.68
C ALA A 65 -2.99 -4.18 -1.30
N ILE A 66 -3.85 -4.87 -0.55
CA ILE A 66 -4.56 -6.05 -1.05
C ILE A 66 -5.42 -5.69 -2.26
N SER A 67 -6.13 -4.56 -2.25
CA SER A 67 -6.91 -4.13 -3.44
C SER A 67 -6.02 -3.92 -4.67
N PHE A 68 -4.84 -3.32 -4.51
CA PHE A 68 -3.90 -3.13 -5.63
C PHE A 68 -3.32 -4.45 -6.15
N ILE A 69 -2.96 -5.38 -5.25
CA ILE A 69 -2.35 -6.65 -5.65
C ILE A 69 -3.39 -7.58 -6.28
N LYS A 70 -4.66 -7.51 -5.88
CA LYS A 70 -5.76 -8.21 -6.58
C LYS A 70 -5.84 -7.82 -8.05
N GLU A 71 -5.73 -6.53 -8.34
CA GLU A 71 -5.75 -6.02 -9.72
C GLU A 71 -4.44 -6.40 -10.45
N ASN A 72 -3.30 -6.07 -9.85
CA ASN A 72 -1.98 -6.35 -10.39
C ASN A 72 -1.01 -6.83 -9.29
N PRO A 73 -0.71 -8.13 -9.22
CA PRO A 73 0.21 -8.69 -8.23
C PRO A 73 1.66 -8.18 -8.34
N PHE A 74 2.03 -7.60 -9.49
CA PHE A 74 3.36 -7.06 -9.75
C PHE A 74 3.41 -5.54 -9.56
N CYS A 75 2.41 -4.92 -8.93
CA CYS A 75 2.46 -3.49 -8.64
C CYS A 75 3.60 -3.12 -7.67
N GLY A 76 4.14 -1.93 -7.89
CA GLY A 76 5.23 -1.36 -7.11
C GLY A 76 5.59 0.03 -7.63
N GLN A 77 6.19 0.85 -6.78
CA GLN A 77 6.65 2.20 -7.13
C GLN A 77 8.06 2.15 -7.74
N ARG A 78 8.93 1.34 -7.14
CA ARG A 78 10.35 1.27 -7.47
C ARG A 78 10.67 0.12 -8.42
N TYR A 79 9.98 -1.01 -8.27
CA TYR A 79 10.17 -2.22 -9.08
C TYR A 79 8.92 -3.10 -9.07
N GLU A 80 8.81 -3.99 -10.05
CA GLU A 80 7.69 -4.94 -10.13
C GLU A 80 7.64 -5.85 -8.89
N GLY A 81 6.47 -5.91 -8.25
CA GLY A 81 6.23 -6.76 -7.08
C GLY A 81 6.69 -6.16 -5.74
N GLU A 82 7.15 -4.90 -5.71
CA GLU A 82 7.56 -4.23 -4.47
C GLU A 82 6.47 -4.30 -3.38
N LEU A 83 5.21 -4.05 -3.74
CA LEU A 83 4.14 -3.96 -2.75
C LEU A 83 3.90 -5.32 -2.08
N LEU A 84 3.98 -6.40 -2.86
CA LEU A 84 3.87 -7.77 -2.37
C LEU A 84 5.04 -8.13 -1.45
N GLU A 85 6.27 -7.72 -1.81
CA GLU A 85 7.44 -7.92 -0.96
C GLU A 85 7.31 -7.20 0.38
N LEU A 86 6.84 -5.94 0.38
CA LEU A 86 6.61 -5.17 1.60
C LEU A 86 5.58 -5.83 2.51
N LEU A 87 4.48 -6.35 1.94
CA LEU A 87 3.49 -7.10 2.72
C LEU A 87 4.09 -8.35 3.35
N CYS A 88 4.91 -9.12 2.62
CA CYS A 88 5.57 -10.31 3.15
C CYS A 88 6.54 -10.04 4.31
N LYS A 89 7.03 -8.80 4.45
CA LYS A 89 7.90 -8.36 5.55
C LYS A 89 7.14 -7.92 6.80
N LEU A 90 5.81 -7.77 6.74
CA LEU A 90 5.00 -7.46 7.91
C LEU A 90 4.93 -8.65 8.88
N ASP A 91 4.69 -8.35 10.15
CA ASP A 91 4.54 -9.38 11.17
C ASP A 91 3.38 -10.33 10.82
N ARG A 92 3.66 -11.63 10.89
CA ARG A 92 2.75 -12.72 10.49
C ARG A 92 1.41 -12.64 11.23
N CYS A 93 1.39 -12.07 12.43
CA CYS A 93 0.15 -11.85 13.19
C CYS A 93 -0.85 -10.93 12.47
N TYR A 94 -0.38 -9.91 11.74
CA TYR A 94 -1.24 -9.01 10.97
C TYR A 94 -1.78 -9.67 9.70
N LEU A 95 -0.96 -10.48 9.03
CA LEU A 95 -1.32 -11.14 7.77
C LEU A 95 -2.23 -12.37 7.95
N LYS A 96 -2.31 -12.93 9.17
CA LYS A 96 -3.20 -14.07 9.47
C LYS A 96 -4.65 -13.81 9.06
N LYS A 97 -5.13 -12.58 9.25
CA LYS A 97 -6.49 -12.17 8.87
C LYS A 97 -6.75 -12.21 7.35
N TYR A 98 -5.69 -12.10 6.55
CA TYR A 98 -5.77 -12.02 5.08
C TYR A 98 -5.20 -13.25 4.37
N THR A 99 -4.91 -14.33 5.10
CA THR A 99 -4.14 -15.47 4.57
C THR A 99 -4.85 -16.20 3.43
N ILE A 100 -6.19 -16.31 3.47
CA ILE A 100 -6.96 -16.97 2.41
C ILE A 100 -6.88 -16.14 1.12
N GLU A 101 -7.21 -14.86 1.24
CA GLU A 101 -7.22 -13.90 0.13
C GLU A 101 -5.83 -13.75 -0.51
N LEU A 102 -4.77 -13.64 0.30
CA LEU A 102 -3.40 -13.58 -0.21
C LEU A 102 -3.00 -14.87 -0.95
N LYS A 103 -3.45 -16.04 -0.50
CA LYS A 103 -3.18 -17.31 -1.20
C LYS A 103 -3.83 -17.35 -2.58
N GLU A 104 -5.05 -16.84 -2.72
CA GLU A 104 -5.75 -16.77 -4.00
C GLU A 104 -5.02 -15.83 -4.96
N ILE A 105 -4.69 -14.63 -4.50
CA ILE A 105 -3.95 -13.63 -5.28
C ILE A 105 -2.59 -14.19 -5.74
N LEU A 106 -1.87 -14.89 -4.86
CA LEU A 106 -0.59 -15.51 -5.21
C LEU A 106 -0.74 -16.64 -6.25
N ARG A 107 -1.82 -17.44 -6.18
CA ARG A 107 -2.10 -18.45 -7.21
C ARG A 107 -2.35 -17.80 -8.57
N ASP A 108 -3.15 -16.75 -8.60
CA ASP A 108 -3.45 -16.03 -9.84
C ASP A 108 -2.20 -15.35 -10.42
N ALA A 109 -1.37 -14.77 -9.54
CA ALA A 109 -0.08 -14.20 -9.91
C ALA A 109 0.86 -15.24 -10.54
N LEU A 110 0.91 -16.46 -9.98
CA LEU A 110 1.71 -17.56 -10.50
C LEU A 110 1.23 -18.00 -11.89
N ILE A 111 -0.08 -18.08 -12.11
CA ILE A 111 -0.66 -18.40 -13.42
C ILE A 111 -0.30 -17.30 -14.44
N LYS A 112 -0.50 -16.03 -14.08
CA LYS A 112 -0.15 -14.87 -14.93
C LYS A 112 1.35 -14.85 -15.28
N ASN A 113 2.24 -15.17 -14.34
CA ASN A 113 3.69 -15.22 -14.58
C ASN A 113 4.06 -16.34 -15.57
N LYS A 114 3.50 -17.55 -15.40
CA LYS A 114 3.70 -18.67 -16.33
C LYS A 114 3.22 -18.30 -17.74
N SER A 115 2.07 -17.65 -17.87
CA SER A 115 1.55 -17.16 -19.15
C SER A 115 2.47 -16.10 -19.77
N LYS A 116 2.95 -15.12 -19.00
CA LYS A 116 3.92 -14.12 -19.48
C LYS A 116 5.18 -14.78 -20.03
N ARG A 117 5.75 -15.76 -19.31
CA ARG A 117 6.92 -16.52 -19.78
C ARG A 117 6.64 -17.31 -21.06
N GLN A 118 5.48 -17.95 -21.18
CA GLN A 118 5.09 -18.67 -22.40
C GLN A 118 4.90 -17.76 -23.62
N ILE A 119 4.37 -16.55 -23.43
CA ILE A 119 4.28 -15.56 -24.51
C ILE A 119 5.69 -15.09 -24.91
N PHE A 120 6.56 -14.82 -23.93
CA PHE A 120 7.95 -14.43 -24.21
C PHE A 120 8.72 -15.52 -24.98
N LEU A 121 8.52 -16.79 -24.65
CA LEU A 121 9.11 -17.94 -25.35
C LEU A 121 8.50 -18.24 -26.74
N ARG A 122 7.38 -17.60 -27.10
CA ARG A 122 6.73 -17.74 -28.42
C ARG A 122 7.11 -16.64 -29.41
N ILE A 123 7.76 -15.57 -28.92
CA ILE A 123 8.14 -14.39 -29.71
C ILE A 123 9.63 -14.45 -30.14
N PHE A 124 10.39 -15.42 -29.62
CA PHE A 124 11.73 -15.80 -30.07
C PHE A 124 11.69 -17.23 -30.62
#